data_AF-A0A1P8X6J4-F1
#
_entry.id   AF-A0A1P8X6J4-F1
#
_cell.length_a   1.000
_cell.length_b   1.000
_cell.length_c   1.000
_cell.angle_alpha   90.00
_cell.angle_beta   90.00
_cell.angle_gamma   90.00
#
_symmetry.space_group_name_H-M   'P 1'
#
loop_
_entity.id
_entity.type
_entity.pdbx_description
1 polymer ?
#
loop_
_entity_poly.entity_id
_entity_poly.type
_entity_poly.pdbx_seq_one_letter_code
_entity_poly.pdbx_strand_id
1 'polypeptide(L)'
;MRILLAPLWVRALYWSLLGAVIALAASMFSSADSHRPILLNWPTGTVLFVVVTAAFGALLTWRTQETRLPYLAQVRGLTPAQRAAAIRATTAGEPPADPEVLKAALRLGTVYLDQHKTNRRRYQLMTALLMTAAVLLLVIAAYNGDAWGLVYPVLVLIVIPLVRWWNEIVVSRTRRQNKLLQSARRSQRKKRV
;
A
#
# COMPACT_ATOMS: atom_id res chain seq x y z
N MET A 1 -5.88 -0.34 -6.03
CA MET A 1 -5.98 -1.50 -6.97
C MET A 1 -5.11 -1.37 -8.21
N ARG A 2 -5.03 -0.22 -8.88
CA ARG A 2 -4.17 -0.01 -10.06
C ARG A 2 -2.70 -0.43 -9.85
N ILE A 3 -2.09 -0.06 -8.72
CA ILE A 3 -0.70 -0.43 -8.39
C ILE A 3 -0.53 -1.95 -8.18
N LEU A 4 -1.57 -2.66 -7.71
CA LEU A 4 -1.50 -4.13 -7.52
C LEU A 4 -1.49 -4.90 -8.84
N LEU A 5 -2.05 -4.29 -9.89
CA LEU A 5 -2.13 -4.85 -11.23
C LEU A 5 -1.04 -4.33 -12.17
N ALA A 6 -0.24 -3.36 -11.71
CA ALA A 6 0.89 -2.85 -12.44
C ALA A 6 1.98 -3.93 -12.62
N PRO A 7 2.80 -3.84 -13.68
CA PRO A 7 3.96 -4.69 -13.88
C PRO A 7 4.88 -4.69 -12.65
N LEU A 8 5.58 -5.81 -12.41
CA LEU A 8 6.47 -5.96 -11.25
C LEU A 8 7.52 -4.84 -11.18
N TRP A 9 8.06 -4.41 -12.32
CA TRP A 9 9.04 -3.34 -12.40
C TRP A 9 8.48 -1.97 -11.97
N VAL A 10 7.25 -1.62 -12.35
CA VAL A 10 6.59 -0.35 -11.95
C VAL A 10 6.42 -0.29 -10.44
N ARG A 11 6.08 -1.43 -9.84
CA ARG A 11 5.89 -1.53 -8.39
C ARG A 11 7.21 -1.44 -7.65
N ALA A 12 8.21 -2.18 -8.10
CA ALA A 12 9.55 -2.11 -7.53
C ALA A 12 10.07 -0.67 -7.58
N LEU A 13 9.84 0.04 -8.69
CA LEU A 13 10.23 1.44 -8.87
C LEU A 13 9.45 2.39 -7.96
N TYR A 14 8.14 2.20 -7.77
CA TYR A 14 7.36 3.01 -6.82
C TYR A 14 7.82 2.80 -5.37
N TRP A 15 8.06 1.56 -4.97
CA TRP A 15 8.51 1.23 -3.61
C TRP A 15 9.95 1.62 -3.36
N SER A 16 10.83 1.54 -4.37
CA SER A 16 12.21 2.01 -4.26
C SER A 16 12.25 3.53 -4.21
N LEU A 17 11.41 4.24 -4.94
CA LEU A 17 11.35 5.70 -4.88
C LEU A 17 10.83 6.18 -3.52
N LEU A 18 9.81 5.50 -2.97
CA LEU A 18 9.36 5.75 -1.60
C LEU A 18 10.46 5.45 -0.57
N GLY A 19 11.14 4.30 -0.71
CA GLY A 19 12.25 3.91 0.15
C GLY A 19 13.43 4.89 0.07
N ALA A 20 13.73 5.40 -1.12
CA ALA A 20 14.76 6.40 -1.35
C ALA A 20 14.40 7.72 -0.66
N VAL A 21 13.16 8.19 -0.75
CA VAL A 21 12.71 9.40 -0.03
C VAL A 21 12.85 9.23 1.48
N ILE A 22 12.41 8.08 2.02
CA ILE A 22 12.53 7.76 3.44
C ILE A 22 13.99 7.73 3.86
N ALA A 23 14.84 7.06 3.08
CA ALA A 23 16.25 6.94 3.39
C ALA A 23 17.00 8.27 3.21
N LEU A 24 16.55 9.17 2.32
CA LEU A 24 17.15 10.50 2.09
C LEU A 24 16.80 11.44 3.24
N ALA A 25 15.52 11.44 3.64
CA ALA A 25 15.11 12.06 4.89
C ALA A 25 15.93 11.47 6.04
N ALA A 26 16.06 10.14 6.10
CA ALA A 26 16.77 9.46 7.17
C ALA A 26 18.29 9.73 7.23
N SER A 27 18.87 10.33 6.22
CA SER A 27 20.30 10.60 6.16
C SER A 27 20.63 12.08 6.23
N MET A 28 19.68 12.94 5.87
CA MET A 28 19.74 14.37 6.16
C MET A 28 19.73 14.65 7.66
N PHE A 29 19.17 13.76 8.49
CA PHE A 29 19.05 13.97 9.93
C PHE A 29 20.10 13.23 10.78
N SER A 30 20.89 12.31 10.22
CA SER A 30 21.92 11.55 10.97
C SER A 30 23.30 12.25 10.99
N SER A 31 23.37 13.53 10.62
CA SER A 31 24.62 14.25 10.33
C SER A 31 25.15 15.14 11.46
N ALA A 32 24.59 15.05 12.66
CA ALA A 32 24.85 16.05 13.70
C ALA A 32 26.00 15.68 14.67
N ASP A 33 26.16 14.41 15.05
CA ASP A 33 27.20 14.02 16.04
C ASP A 33 28.60 13.81 15.44
N SER A 34 28.68 13.69 14.12
CA SER A 34 29.92 13.78 13.36
C SER A 34 29.70 14.92 12.38
N HIS A 35 30.62 15.87 12.24
CA HIS A 35 30.49 17.02 11.32
C HIS A 35 30.40 16.65 9.81
N ARG A 36 29.96 15.43 9.48
CA ARG A 36 29.70 14.93 8.13
C ARG A 36 28.46 14.04 8.14
N PRO A 37 27.47 14.30 7.27
CA PRO A 37 26.36 13.37 7.04
C PRO A 37 26.87 11.96 6.76
N ILE A 38 26.17 10.93 7.25
CA ILE A 38 26.50 9.54 6.93
C ILE A 38 26.45 9.28 5.41
N LEU A 39 25.70 10.07 4.65
CA LEU A 39 25.76 10.09 3.17
C LEU A 39 27.02 10.77 2.59
N LEU A 40 27.67 11.66 3.35
CA LEU A 40 28.90 12.35 2.96
C LEU A 40 30.16 11.60 3.41
N ASN A 41 30.02 10.58 4.27
CA ASN A 41 31.01 9.52 4.39
C ASN A 41 30.92 8.67 3.12
N TRP A 42 31.75 9.02 2.14
CA TRP A 42 32.27 8.23 1.01
C TRP A 42 31.84 6.74 0.93
N PRO A 43 31.89 6.11 -0.25
CA PRO A 43 30.80 5.39 -0.96
C PRO A 43 29.86 4.47 -0.13
N THR A 44 30.28 4.01 1.04
CA THR A 44 29.64 3.01 1.90
C THR A 44 28.23 3.42 2.33
N GLY A 45 28.01 4.68 2.71
CA GLY A 45 26.68 5.18 3.09
C GLY A 45 25.69 5.15 1.92
N THR A 46 26.16 5.47 0.71
CA THR A 46 25.35 5.43 -0.52
C THR A 46 25.06 3.97 -0.92
N VAL A 47 26.05 3.08 -0.81
CA VAL A 47 25.86 1.64 -1.08
C VAL A 47 24.84 1.05 -0.10
N LEU A 48 24.95 1.34 1.20
CA LEU A 48 24.01 0.87 2.21
C LEU A 48 22.58 1.38 1.91
N PHE A 49 22.45 2.67 1.59
CA PHE A 49 21.18 3.27 1.20
C PHE A 49 20.54 2.55 -0.01
N VAL A 50 21.32 2.33 -1.07
CA VAL A 50 20.85 1.67 -2.29
C VAL A 50 20.45 0.23 -1.99
N VAL A 51 21.26 -0.49 -1.22
CA VAL A 51 20.99 -1.89 -0.83
C VAL A 51 19.72 -1.98 0.03
N VAL A 52 19.57 -1.13 1.05
CA VAL A 52 18.38 -1.14 1.93
C VAL A 52 17.13 -0.76 1.13
N THR A 53 17.20 0.26 0.28
CA THR A 53 16.09 0.70 -0.55
C THR A 53 15.69 -0.38 -1.57
N ALA A 54 16.67 -1.01 -2.21
CA ALA A 54 16.44 -2.10 -3.16
C ALA A 54 15.86 -3.33 -2.47
N ALA A 55 16.41 -3.74 -1.33
CA ALA A 55 15.91 -4.85 -0.52
C ALA A 55 14.49 -4.60 -0.03
N PHE A 56 14.19 -3.38 0.41
CA PHE A 56 12.85 -2.98 0.83
C PHE A 56 11.85 -3.03 -0.33
N GLY A 57 12.23 -2.49 -1.50
CA GLY A 57 11.44 -2.56 -2.72
C GLY A 57 11.20 -4.00 -3.20
N ALA A 58 12.23 -4.85 -3.13
CA ALA A 58 12.15 -6.26 -3.47
C ALA A 58 11.24 -7.04 -2.51
N LEU A 59 11.38 -6.82 -1.20
CA LEU A 59 10.57 -7.47 -0.16
C LEU A 59 9.09 -7.12 -0.32
N LEU A 60 8.77 -5.84 -0.52
CA LEU A 60 7.39 -5.40 -0.74
C LEU A 60 6.85 -5.96 -2.06
N THR A 61 7.67 -6.02 -3.11
CA THR A 61 7.29 -6.63 -4.38
C THR A 61 6.97 -8.11 -4.20
N TRP A 62 7.84 -8.87 -3.52
CA TRP A 62 7.61 -10.29 -3.19
C TRP A 62 6.31 -10.49 -2.42
N ARG A 63 6.14 -9.79 -1.29
CA ARG A 63 4.92 -9.85 -0.44
C ARG A 63 3.65 -9.64 -1.23
N THR A 64 3.73 -8.83 -2.29
CA THR A 64 2.58 -8.51 -3.11
C THR A 64 2.34 -9.46 -4.26
N GLN A 65 3.29 -10.32 -4.62
CA GLN A 65 3.09 -11.37 -5.62
C GLN A 65 2.08 -12.41 -5.16
N GLU A 66 2.13 -12.82 -3.89
CA GLU A 66 1.15 -13.74 -3.29
C GLU A 66 -0.27 -13.18 -3.43
N THR A 67 -0.42 -11.87 -3.29
CA THR A 67 -1.71 -11.20 -3.45
C THR A 67 -2.12 -11.03 -4.91
N ARG A 68 -1.23 -11.15 -5.90
CA ARG A 68 -1.51 -10.85 -7.31
C ARG A 68 -2.23 -12.01 -8.01
N LEU A 69 -1.82 -13.24 -7.74
CA LEU A 69 -2.37 -14.45 -8.36
C LEU A 69 -3.91 -14.55 -8.23
N PRO A 70 -4.52 -14.38 -7.03
CA PRO A 70 -5.97 -14.47 -6.90
C PRO A 70 -6.72 -13.37 -7.66
N TYR A 71 -6.15 -12.17 -7.83
CA TYR A 71 -6.78 -11.08 -8.59
C TYR A 71 -6.70 -11.32 -10.09
N LEU A 72 -5.55 -11.79 -10.59
CA LEU A 72 -5.39 -12.11 -12.01
C LEU A 72 -6.34 -13.23 -12.43
N ALA A 73 -6.58 -14.21 -11.55
CA ALA A 73 -7.56 -15.26 -11.79
C ALA A 73 -8.98 -14.70 -12.03
N GLN A 74 -9.37 -13.61 -11.33
CA GLN A 74 -10.72 -13.03 -11.49
C GLN A 74 -10.92 -12.25 -12.79
N VAL A 75 -9.84 -11.81 -13.44
CA VAL A 75 -9.89 -11.03 -14.68
C VAL A 75 -9.40 -11.80 -15.90
N ARG A 76 -9.12 -13.10 -15.74
CA ARG A 76 -8.71 -13.99 -16.83
C ARG A 76 -9.84 -14.08 -17.86
N GLY A 77 -9.50 -13.91 -19.14
CA GLY A 77 -10.47 -13.91 -20.24
C GLY A 77 -11.01 -12.54 -20.64
N LEU A 78 -10.80 -11.49 -19.83
CA LEU A 78 -11.18 -10.12 -20.22
C LEU A 78 -10.12 -9.45 -21.08
N THR A 79 -10.57 -8.63 -22.04
CA THR A 79 -9.72 -7.72 -22.83
C THR A 79 -9.10 -6.64 -21.94
N PRO A 80 -7.98 -5.99 -22.34
CA PRO A 80 -7.37 -4.92 -21.56
C PRO A 80 -8.33 -3.78 -21.18
N ALA A 81 -9.24 -3.40 -22.10
CA ALA A 81 -10.26 -2.39 -21.86
C ALA A 81 -11.29 -2.84 -20.82
N GLN A 82 -11.79 -4.06 -20.93
CA GLN A 82 -12.71 -4.66 -19.96
C GLN A 82 -12.07 -4.81 -18.57
N ARG A 83 -10.78 -5.17 -18.50
CA ARG A 83 -10.05 -5.21 -17.22
C ARG A 83 -9.99 -3.82 -16.58
N ALA A 84 -9.63 -2.81 -17.36
CA ALA A 84 -9.57 -1.44 -16.86
C ALA A 84 -10.94 -0.92 -16.39
N ALA A 85 -12.02 -1.31 -17.08
CA ALA A 85 -13.39 -1.00 -16.68
C ALA A 85 -13.78 -1.73 -15.38
N ALA A 86 -13.49 -3.03 -15.26
CA ALA A 86 -13.76 -3.80 -14.05
C ALA A 86 -13.05 -3.22 -12.83
N ILE A 87 -11.75 -2.91 -12.95
CA ILE A 87 -10.94 -2.33 -11.87
C ILE A 87 -11.48 -0.96 -11.44
N ARG A 88 -11.87 -0.12 -12.41
CA ARG A 88 -12.49 1.17 -12.13
C ARG A 88 -13.76 0.95 -11.35
N ALA A 89 -14.71 0.18 -11.88
CA ALA A 89 -15.99 -0.10 -11.26
C ALA A 89 -15.89 -0.66 -9.82
N THR A 90 -14.85 -1.44 -9.49
CA THR A 90 -14.63 -1.93 -8.11
C THR A 90 -14.30 -0.80 -7.11
N THR A 91 -13.72 0.30 -7.57
CA THR A 91 -13.23 1.40 -6.72
C THR A 91 -14.04 2.68 -6.85
N ALA A 92 -14.46 3.02 -8.06
CA ALA A 92 -15.24 4.21 -8.38
C ALA A 92 -15.85 4.11 -9.80
N GLY A 93 -16.98 4.80 -10.01
CA GLY A 93 -17.63 4.90 -11.31
C GLY A 93 -18.90 4.07 -11.44
N GLU A 94 -19.48 4.09 -12.63
CA GLU A 94 -20.76 3.45 -12.90
C GLU A 94 -20.64 1.92 -13.07
N PRO A 95 -21.71 1.17 -12.78
CA PRO A 95 -21.76 -0.27 -13.03
C PRO A 95 -21.56 -0.55 -14.53
N PRO A 96 -20.64 -1.47 -14.90
CA PRO A 96 -20.47 -1.86 -16.29
C PRO A 96 -21.75 -2.43 -16.89
N ALA A 97 -22.06 -2.02 -18.13
CA ALA A 97 -23.20 -2.57 -18.88
C ALA A 97 -22.97 -4.05 -19.27
N ASP A 98 -21.73 -4.41 -19.61
CA ASP A 98 -21.32 -5.77 -19.95
C ASP A 98 -21.40 -6.68 -18.69
N PRO A 99 -22.22 -7.75 -18.72
CA PRO A 99 -22.42 -8.63 -17.57
C PRO A 99 -21.15 -9.39 -17.14
N GLU A 100 -20.23 -9.70 -18.06
CA GLU A 100 -18.98 -10.38 -17.70
C GLU A 100 -18.01 -9.41 -17.00
N VAL A 101 -17.97 -8.15 -17.42
CA VAL A 101 -17.20 -7.09 -16.75
C VAL A 101 -17.77 -6.80 -15.36
N LEU A 102 -19.11 -6.74 -15.24
CA LEU A 102 -19.80 -6.54 -13.96
C LEU A 102 -19.49 -7.69 -12.97
N LYS A 103 -19.53 -8.94 -13.45
CA LYS A 103 -19.21 -10.14 -12.65
C LYS A 103 -17.75 -10.13 -12.19
N ALA A 104 -16.82 -9.73 -13.05
CA ALA A 104 -15.41 -9.60 -12.69
C ALA A 104 -15.17 -8.47 -11.68
N ALA A 105 -15.82 -7.31 -11.85
CA ALA A 105 -15.73 -6.19 -10.91
C ALA A 105 -16.21 -6.56 -9.49
N LEU A 106 -17.30 -7.33 -9.41
CA LEU A 106 -17.82 -7.90 -8.16
C LEU A 106 -16.80 -8.84 -7.51
N ARG A 107 -16.25 -9.79 -8.28
CA ARG A 107 -15.25 -10.76 -7.80
C ARG A 107 -13.98 -10.08 -7.31
N LEU A 108 -13.50 -9.05 -8.01
CA LEU A 108 -12.37 -8.22 -7.58
C LEU A 108 -12.67 -7.52 -6.25
N GLY A 109 -13.87 -6.97 -6.09
CA GLY A 109 -14.30 -6.31 -4.87
C GLY A 109 -14.39 -7.27 -3.69
N THR A 110 -14.93 -8.48 -3.88
CA THR A 110 -15.02 -9.48 -2.81
C THR A 110 -13.65 -9.99 -2.39
N VAL A 111 -12.77 -10.35 -3.34
CA VAL A 111 -11.41 -10.82 -3.03
C VAL A 111 -10.63 -9.77 -2.24
N TYR A 112 -10.77 -8.48 -2.61
CA TYR A 112 -10.14 -7.40 -1.87
C TYR A 112 -10.63 -7.27 -0.43
N LEU A 113 -11.95 -7.34 -0.22
CA LEU A 113 -12.53 -7.23 1.10
C LEU A 113 -12.20 -8.43 1.99
N ASP A 114 -12.20 -9.65 1.42
CA ASP A 114 -11.83 -10.86 2.14
C ASP A 114 -10.36 -10.85 2.54
N GLN A 115 -9.47 -10.48 1.62
CA GLN A 115 -8.05 -10.37 1.92
C GLN A 115 -7.76 -9.29 2.97
N HIS A 116 -8.44 -8.15 2.88
CA HIS A 116 -8.34 -7.11 3.90
C HIS A 116 -8.82 -7.62 5.27
N LYS A 117 -9.90 -8.43 5.31
CA LYS A 117 -10.41 -9.02 6.56
C LYS A 117 -9.41 -10.03 7.15
N THR A 118 -8.87 -10.94 6.33
CA THR A 118 -7.89 -11.94 6.77
C THR A 118 -6.62 -11.29 7.31
N ASN A 119 -6.12 -10.26 6.63
CA ASN A 119 -4.90 -9.59 7.05
C ASN A 119 -5.12 -8.55 8.16
N ARG A 120 -6.37 -8.24 8.53
CA ARG A 120 -6.69 -7.18 9.51
C ARG A 120 -5.95 -7.36 10.83
N ARG A 121 -5.96 -8.58 11.40
CA ARG A 121 -5.31 -8.87 12.69
C ARG A 121 -3.80 -8.69 12.60
N ARG A 122 -3.19 -9.16 11.50
CA ARG A 122 -1.75 -9.02 11.24
C ARG A 122 -1.36 -7.54 11.08
N TYR A 123 -2.14 -6.76 10.35
CA TYR A 123 -1.92 -5.32 10.19
C TYR A 123 -2.09 -4.57 11.50
N GLN A 124 -3.11 -4.89 12.30
CA GLN A 124 -3.32 -4.28 13.62
C GLN A 124 -2.15 -4.57 14.56
N LEU A 125 -1.66 -5.81 14.59
CA LEU A 125 -0.52 -6.20 15.42
C LEU A 125 0.78 -5.52 14.96
N MET A 126 1.08 -5.52 13.66
CA MET A 126 2.24 -4.78 13.13
C MET A 126 2.14 -3.28 13.42
N THR A 127 0.95 -2.69 13.25
CA THR A 127 0.73 -1.27 13.51
C THR A 127 0.94 -0.95 14.99
N ALA A 128 0.40 -1.77 15.89
CA ALA A 128 0.60 -1.61 17.32
C ALA A 128 2.07 -1.70 17.70
N LEU A 129 2.79 -2.72 17.20
CA LEU A 129 4.23 -2.86 17.43
C LEU A 129 5.03 -1.65 16.94
N LEU A 130 4.74 -1.16 15.73
CA LEU A 130 5.42 0.01 15.17
C LEU A 130 5.12 1.29 15.95
N MET A 131 3.88 1.49 16.38
CA MET A 131 3.51 2.64 17.23
C MET A 131 4.21 2.57 18.59
N THR A 132 4.22 1.40 19.24
CA THR A 132 4.93 1.20 20.52
C THR A 132 6.43 1.46 20.35
N ALA A 133 7.05 0.91 19.31
CA ALA A 133 8.46 1.15 19.02
C ALA A 133 8.75 2.64 18.75
N ALA A 134 7.89 3.34 18.01
CA ALA A 134 8.02 4.77 17.77
C ALA A 134 7.93 5.59 19.06
N VAL A 135 6.98 5.27 19.95
CA VAL A 135 6.88 5.95 21.26
C VAL A 135 8.13 5.70 22.12
N LEU A 136 8.65 4.46 22.16
CA LEU A 136 9.87 4.14 22.89
C LEU A 136 11.07 4.94 22.35
N LEU A 137 11.24 5.00 21.03
CA LEU A 137 12.29 5.80 20.40
C LEU A 137 12.13 7.30 20.68
N LEU A 138 10.89 7.80 20.72
CA LEU A 138 10.60 9.19 21.10
C LEU A 138 11.08 9.49 22.52
N VAL A 139 10.79 8.61 23.48
CA VAL A 139 11.20 8.78 24.88
C VAL A 139 12.72 8.74 25.02
N ILE A 140 13.40 7.82 24.33
CA ILE A 140 14.87 7.72 24.34
C ILE A 140 15.49 8.98 23.74
N ALA A 141 15.01 9.44 22.59
CA ALA A 141 15.52 10.66 21.96
C ALA A 141 15.28 11.90 22.82
N ALA A 142 14.09 12.02 23.46
CA ALA A 142 13.79 13.11 24.37
C ALA A 142 14.71 13.10 25.61
N TYR A 143 14.95 11.91 26.19
CA TYR A 143 15.85 11.75 27.34
C TYR A 143 17.30 12.15 27.01
N ASN A 144 17.76 11.81 25.80
CA ASN A 144 19.10 12.16 25.34
C ASN A 144 19.24 13.62 24.90
N GLY A 145 18.17 14.42 24.91
CA GLY A 145 18.18 15.79 24.40
C GLY A 145 18.41 15.88 22.89
N ASP A 146 18.25 14.77 22.16
CA ASP A 146 18.48 14.69 20.72
C ASP A 146 17.25 15.18 19.97
N ALA A 147 17.23 16.50 19.70
CA ALA A 147 16.15 17.15 18.96
C ALA A 147 15.91 16.54 17.56
N TRP A 148 16.95 15.97 16.95
CA TRP A 148 16.86 15.35 15.62
C TRP A 148 16.37 13.90 15.70
N GLY A 149 16.76 13.17 16.74
CA GLY A 149 16.24 11.84 17.07
C GLY A 149 14.73 11.81 17.31
N LEU A 150 14.11 12.95 17.63
CA LEU A 150 12.65 13.10 17.76
C LEU A 150 11.92 13.07 16.41
N VAL A 151 12.56 13.45 15.31
CA VAL A 151 11.89 13.63 14.01
C VAL A 151 11.33 12.30 13.49
N TYR A 152 12.10 11.21 13.58
CA TYR A 152 11.69 9.89 13.10
C TYR A 152 10.48 9.31 13.81
N PRO A 153 10.46 9.19 15.15
CA PRO A 153 9.31 8.66 15.84
C PRO A 153 8.08 9.56 15.63
N VAL A 154 8.24 10.89 15.59
CA VAL A 154 7.13 11.80 15.24
C VAL A 154 6.59 11.53 13.83
N LEU A 155 7.45 11.40 12.83
CA LEU A 155 7.04 11.06 11.46
C LEU A 155 6.31 9.72 11.40
N VAL A 156 6.82 8.69 12.09
CA VAL A 156 6.18 7.37 12.16
C VAL A 156 4.79 7.47 12.81
N LEU A 157 4.68 8.23 13.91
CA LEU A 157 3.44 8.47 14.62
C LEU A 157 2.40 9.24 13.79
N ILE A 158 2.81 10.03 12.79
CA ILE A 158 1.92 10.74 11.86
C ILE A 158 1.55 9.86 10.65
N VAL A 159 2.55 9.23 10.03
CA VAL A 159 2.39 8.47 8.78
C VAL A 159 1.52 7.23 9.01
N ILE A 160 1.71 6.51 10.13
CA ILE A 160 0.97 5.28 10.39
C ILE A 160 -0.55 5.53 10.49
N PRO A 161 -1.05 6.47 11.31
CA PRO A 161 -2.47 6.81 11.34
C PRO A 161 -3.01 7.28 9.99
N LEU A 162 -2.23 8.08 9.26
CA LEU A 162 -2.63 8.59 7.94
C LEU A 162 -2.83 7.45 6.92
N VAL A 163 -1.88 6.50 6.86
CA VAL A 163 -1.98 5.31 6.01
C VAL A 163 -3.16 4.44 6.41
N ARG A 164 -3.39 4.26 7.72
CA ARG A 164 -4.53 3.50 8.23
C ARG A 164 -5.86 4.16 7.83
N TRP A 165 -5.98 5.47 8.03
CA TRP A 165 -7.17 6.24 7.66
C TRP A 165 -7.47 6.14 6.17
N TRP A 166 -6.44 6.29 5.33
CA TRP A 166 -6.58 6.13 3.87
C TRP A 166 -7.06 4.73 3.49
N ASN A 167 -6.50 3.68 4.09
CA ASN A 167 -6.93 2.30 3.85
C ASN A 167 -8.39 2.07 4.25
N GLU A 168 -8.83 2.59 5.40
CA GLU A 168 -10.22 2.50 5.85
C GLU A 168 -11.17 3.23 4.87
N ILE A 169 -10.79 4.39 4.35
CA ILE A 169 -11.53 5.10 3.30
C ILE A 169 -11.67 4.23 2.05
N VAL A 170 -10.56 3.67 1.54
CA VAL A 170 -10.58 2.84 0.33
C VAL A 170 -11.46 1.61 0.52
N VAL A 171 -11.35 0.93 1.67
CA VAL A 171 -12.17 -0.24 2.01
C VAL A 171 -13.65 0.12 2.10
N SER A 172 -13.99 1.24 2.73
CA SER A 172 -15.37 1.71 2.83
C SER A 172 -15.96 2.02 1.45
N ARG A 173 -15.18 2.66 0.57
CA ARG A 173 -15.56 2.93 -0.82
C ARG A 173 -15.80 1.63 -1.59
N THR A 174 -14.88 0.67 -1.52
CA THR A 174 -15.05 -0.63 -2.19
C THR A 174 -16.26 -1.39 -1.65
N ARG A 175 -16.56 -1.34 -0.34
CA ARG A 175 -17.80 -1.93 0.20
C ARG A 175 -19.06 -1.29 -0.37
N ARG A 176 -19.10 0.04 -0.45
CA ARG A 176 -20.24 0.78 -1.03
C ARG A 176 -20.41 0.42 -2.50
N GLN A 177 -19.33 0.44 -3.28
CA GLN A 177 -19.36 0.07 -4.69
C GLN A 177 -19.78 -1.37 -4.91
N ASN A 178 -19.29 -2.32 -4.12
CA ASN A 178 -19.68 -3.72 -4.23
C ASN A 178 -21.20 -3.91 -4.00
N LYS A 179 -21.81 -3.15 -3.07
CA LYS A 179 -23.28 -3.13 -2.90
C LYS A 179 -24.01 -2.60 -4.14
N LEU A 180 -23.50 -1.51 -4.74
CA LEU A 180 -24.07 -0.94 -5.98
C LEU A 180 -23.98 -1.90 -7.17
N LEU A 181 -22.85 -2.57 -7.33
CA LEU A 181 -22.67 -3.59 -8.36
C LEU A 181 -23.59 -4.79 -8.13
N GLN A 182 -23.84 -5.18 -6.87
CA GLN A 182 -24.78 -6.25 -6.55
C GLN A 182 -26.22 -5.86 -6.89
N SER A 183 -26.63 -4.62 -6.61
CA SER A 183 -27.96 -4.13 -7.03
C SER A 183 -28.10 -4.07 -8.55
N ALA A 184 -27.08 -3.59 -9.26
CA ALA A 184 -27.06 -3.55 -10.73
C ALA A 184 -27.14 -4.95 -11.35
N ARG A 185 -26.47 -5.94 -10.76
CA ARG A 185 -26.58 -7.34 -11.21
C ARG A 185 -28.00 -7.89 -11.02
N ARG A 186 -28.67 -7.53 -9.92
CA ARG A 186 -30.06 -7.96 -9.67
C ARG A 186 -31.03 -7.32 -10.67
N SER A 187 -30.86 -6.03 -11.01
CA SER A 187 -31.71 -5.38 -12.01
C SER A 187 -31.52 -5.97 -13.42
N GLN A 188 -30.28 -6.28 -13.81
CA GLN A 188 -30.00 -6.94 -15.08
C GLN A 188 -30.62 -8.34 -15.17
N ARG A 189 -30.63 -9.10 -14.06
CA ARG A 189 -31.26 -10.44 -14.03
C ARG A 189 -32.77 -10.35 -14.22
N LYS A 190 -33.44 -9.35 -13.64
CA LYS A 190 -34.89 -9.15 -13.79
C LYS A 190 -35.30 -8.80 -15.22
N LYS A 191 -34.45 -8.14 -16.00
CA LYS A 191 -34.74 -7.78 -17.40
C LYS A 191 -34.61 -8.95 -18.39
N ARG A 192 -34.04 -10.09 -17.95
CA ARG A 192 -33.83 -11.28 -18.80
C ARG A 192 -34.89 -12.37 -18.60
N VAL A 193 -35.75 -12.20 -17.60
CA VAL A 193 -36.91 -13.06 -17.32
C VAL A 193 -38.13 -12.34 -17.85
#